data_AF-A0A9E3D847-F1
#
_entry.id   AF-A0A9E3D847-F1
#
_cell.length_a   1.000
_cell.length_b   1.000
_cell.length_c   1.000
_cell.angle_alpha   90.00
_cell.angle_beta   90.00
_cell.angle_gamma   90.00
#
_symmetry.space_group_name_H-M   'P 1'
#
loop_
_entity.id
_entity.type
_entity.pdbx_description
1 polymer ?
#
loop_
_entity_poly.entity_id
_entity_poly.type
_entity_poly.pdbx_seq_one_letter_code
_entity_poly.pdbx_strand_id
1 'polypeptide(L)'
;MVRWSGRFRVGVPVKSQLDFFGDTQTEKVFWTALDRLRELGGQTVEIDFQPFQQAARLLYSGPWLAERSLAPADLLARDPDAVHPITRQILTAGQSLTAADAFKGLHELAKCRQLTAEQWQKMDVLFVPTAGTIYTIDQISADPLRLNANLGRYTNFVNLLDLCAVAVPAGFTTAGLPVGVSLIAPADHDDVVLALADRMHRAAETGSGMARTPLHPPIPSPSPQKPTARIAVVGAHLSGLPFNHQLTDLGASLVAASRTAPIYRLFALPGTVPPKPGMVRVDSDGASIELEVWELPLESFGRFVTAIPSPLGIGNIKLIDGSFVQGFLCESFAVAGARDISSFGGWRSYLKSI
;
A
#
# COMPACT_ATOMS: atom_id res chain seq x y z
N MET A 1 3.68 -2.85 -1.35
CA MET A 1 2.26 -3.15 -1.56
C MET A 1 1.72 -3.77 -0.28
N VAL A 2 1.04 -2.96 0.54
CA VAL A 2 0.54 -3.38 1.87
C VAL A 2 -0.77 -4.11 1.68
N ARG A 3 -0.76 -5.45 1.57
CA ARG A 3 -2.01 -6.20 1.69
C ARG A 3 -2.35 -6.35 3.17
N TRP A 4 -3.56 -5.95 3.57
CA TRP A 4 -4.13 -6.31 4.88
C TRP A 4 -4.45 -7.82 4.92
N SER A 5 -3.43 -8.66 4.90
CA SER A 5 -3.56 -10.09 5.20
C SER A 5 -3.56 -10.25 6.73
N GLY A 6 -4.66 -9.88 7.39
CA GLY A 6 -4.79 -9.93 8.84
C GLY A 6 -5.80 -8.93 9.42
N ARG A 7 -5.68 -8.68 10.73
CA ARG A 7 -6.37 -7.62 11.45
C ARG A 7 -5.92 -6.25 10.92
N PHE A 8 -6.84 -5.33 10.70
CA PHE A 8 -6.60 -3.96 10.22
C PHE A 8 -7.40 -2.95 11.05
N ARG A 9 -6.92 -1.72 11.20
CA ARG A 9 -7.53 -0.69 12.06
C ARG A 9 -8.49 0.18 11.27
N VAL A 10 -9.75 0.15 11.65
CA VAL A 10 -10.80 0.95 11.02
C VAL A 10 -11.03 2.19 11.87
N GLY A 11 -10.61 3.35 11.36
CA GLY A 11 -10.95 4.62 11.96
C GLY A 11 -12.41 4.95 11.72
N VAL A 12 -13.14 5.27 12.78
CA VAL A 12 -14.54 5.70 12.70
C VAL A 12 -14.65 7.01 13.46
N PRO A 13 -15.26 8.07 12.91
CA PRO A 13 -15.52 9.28 13.67
C PRO A 13 -16.23 8.96 14.99
N VAL A 14 -15.83 9.65 16.07
CA VAL A 14 -16.57 9.57 17.34
C VAL A 14 -18.06 9.85 17.09
N LYS A 15 -18.95 9.14 17.79
CA LYS A 15 -20.40 9.16 17.51
C LYS A 15 -20.99 10.58 17.47
N SER A 16 -20.52 11.49 18.33
CA SER A 16 -20.99 12.88 18.38
C SER A 16 -20.63 13.72 17.14
N GLN A 17 -19.73 13.25 16.30
CA GLN A 17 -19.30 13.91 15.07
C GLN A 17 -19.91 13.29 13.80
N LEU A 18 -20.58 12.13 13.95
CA LEU A 18 -21.45 11.56 12.93
C LEU A 18 -22.80 12.27 12.96
N ASP A 19 -23.20 12.79 11.80
CA ASP A 19 -24.49 13.41 11.56
C ASP A 19 -25.19 12.72 10.39
N PHE A 20 -26.40 12.26 10.65
CA PHE A 20 -27.30 11.64 9.68
C PHE A 20 -28.51 12.52 9.39
N PHE A 21 -28.52 13.76 9.90
CA PHE A 21 -29.55 14.77 9.64
C PHE A 21 -30.98 14.30 9.97
N GLY A 22 -31.11 13.44 10.98
CA GLY A 22 -32.38 12.82 11.40
C GLY A 22 -32.75 11.51 10.67
N ASP A 23 -31.94 11.06 9.71
CA ASP A 23 -32.17 9.82 8.98
C ASP A 23 -31.68 8.59 9.77
N THR A 24 -32.56 8.09 10.62
CA THR A 24 -32.30 6.92 11.48
C THR A 24 -32.11 5.62 10.69
N GLN A 25 -32.60 5.53 9.45
CA GLN A 25 -32.45 4.34 8.64
C GLN A 25 -31.06 4.27 8.00
N THR A 26 -30.58 5.40 7.48
CA THR A 26 -29.19 5.52 7.00
C THR A 26 -28.21 5.27 8.15
N GLU A 27 -28.46 5.81 9.35
CA GLU A 27 -27.66 5.53 10.54
C GLU A 27 -27.61 4.02 10.86
N LYS A 28 -28.77 3.35 10.86
CA LYS A 28 -28.83 1.90 11.14
C LYS A 28 -28.02 1.07 10.13
N VAL A 29 -28.11 1.39 8.84
CA VAL A 29 -27.35 0.69 7.80
C VAL A 29 -25.85 0.94 7.97
N PHE A 30 -25.44 2.17 8.30
CA PHE A 30 -24.04 2.50 8.58
C PHE A 30 -23.45 1.63 9.72
N TRP A 31 -24.15 1.52 10.85
CA TRP A 31 -23.68 0.70 11.97
C TRP A 31 -23.63 -0.79 11.63
N THR A 32 -24.64 -1.30 10.91
CA THR A 32 -24.66 -2.69 10.42
C THR A 32 -23.46 -2.97 9.49
N ALA A 33 -23.12 -2.00 8.66
CA ALA A 33 -21.99 -2.09 7.74
C ALA A 33 -20.64 -2.06 8.49
N LEU A 34 -20.54 -1.31 9.59
CA LEU A 34 -19.36 -1.32 10.46
C LEU A 34 -19.19 -2.67 11.17
N ASP A 35 -20.28 -3.28 11.65
CA ASP A 35 -20.23 -4.61 12.27
C ASP A 35 -19.74 -5.68 11.29
N ARG A 36 -20.20 -5.63 10.05
CA ARG A 36 -19.69 -6.50 8.98
C ARG A 36 -18.20 -6.31 8.74
N LEU A 37 -17.70 -5.07 8.82
CA LEU A 37 -16.27 -4.80 8.67
C LEU A 37 -15.45 -5.38 9.83
N ARG A 38 -16.01 -5.41 11.05
CA ARG A 38 -15.41 -6.08 12.21
C ARG A 38 -15.33 -7.60 12.02
N GLU A 39 -16.38 -8.21 11.50
CA GLU A 39 -16.41 -9.65 11.17
C GLU A 39 -15.36 -10.01 10.11
N LEU A 40 -15.07 -9.08 9.19
CA LEU A 40 -13.99 -9.22 8.21
C LEU A 40 -12.58 -9.00 8.80
N GLY A 41 -12.44 -8.83 10.12
CA GLY A 41 -11.17 -8.67 10.81
C GLY A 41 -10.80 -7.22 11.14
N GLY A 42 -11.71 -6.27 10.94
CA GLY A 42 -11.51 -4.86 11.29
C GLY A 42 -11.52 -4.62 12.80
N GLN A 43 -10.52 -3.89 13.29
CA GLN A 43 -10.44 -3.39 14.66
C GLN A 43 -10.83 -1.92 14.65
N THR A 44 -12.00 -1.58 15.19
CA THR A 44 -12.47 -0.20 15.17
C THR A 44 -11.75 0.66 16.19
N VAL A 45 -11.30 1.83 15.75
CA VAL A 45 -10.70 2.87 16.58
C VAL A 45 -11.47 4.16 16.35
N GLU A 46 -11.90 4.81 17.43
CA GLU A 46 -12.52 6.12 17.32
C GLU A 46 -11.48 7.18 16.97
N ILE A 47 -11.82 8.06 16.02
CA ILE A 47 -10.96 9.18 15.60
C ILE A 47 -11.66 10.52 15.81
N ASP A 48 -10.86 11.56 16.02
CA ASP A 48 -11.35 12.93 15.94
C ASP A 48 -11.47 13.33 14.47
N PHE A 49 -12.70 13.56 14.03
CA PHE A 49 -13.05 13.91 12.66
C PHE A 49 -13.10 15.42 12.42
N GLN A 50 -12.92 16.26 13.46
CA GLN A 50 -12.91 17.71 13.31
C GLN A 50 -11.87 18.23 12.29
N PRO A 51 -10.61 17.75 12.27
CA PRO A 51 -9.63 18.22 11.30
C PRO A 51 -10.03 17.93 9.84
N PHE A 52 -10.65 16.78 9.58
CA PHE A 52 -11.19 16.43 8.26
C PHE A 52 -12.36 17.35 7.89
N GLN A 53 -13.25 17.66 8.84
CA GLN A 53 -14.35 18.60 8.60
C GLN A 53 -13.87 20.05 8.40
N GLN A 54 -12.80 20.46 9.08
CA GLN A 54 -12.16 21.75 8.85
C GLN A 54 -11.64 21.84 7.41
N ALA A 55 -10.92 20.82 6.93
CA ALA A 55 -10.47 20.74 5.55
C ALA A 55 -11.66 20.76 4.57
N ALA A 56 -12.71 19.97 4.82
CA ALA A 56 -13.92 19.93 4.00
C ALA A 56 -14.59 21.31 3.84
N ARG A 57 -14.62 22.11 4.92
CA ARG A 57 -15.22 23.46 4.89
C ARG A 57 -14.48 24.39 3.93
N LEU A 58 -13.16 24.28 3.85
CA LEU A 58 -12.34 25.11 2.95
C LEU A 58 -12.74 24.97 1.47
N LEU A 59 -13.35 23.85 1.07
CA LEU A 59 -13.80 23.66 -0.31
C LEU A 59 -14.91 24.66 -0.73
N TYR A 60 -15.75 25.09 0.22
CA TYR A 60 -16.89 25.98 -0.04
C TYR A 60 -16.77 27.34 0.66
N SER A 61 -16.10 27.42 1.80
CA SER A 61 -15.86 28.68 2.51
C SER A 61 -14.45 29.24 2.33
N GLY A 62 -13.58 28.50 1.63
CA GLY A 62 -12.21 28.87 1.36
C GLY A 62 -11.97 29.21 -0.11
N PRO A 63 -10.69 29.35 -0.50
CA PRO A 63 -10.33 29.94 -1.77
C PRO A 63 -10.56 29.05 -2.99
N TRP A 64 -10.88 27.77 -2.81
CA TRP A 64 -11.10 26.81 -3.91
C TRP A 64 -12.32 27.14 -4.79
N LEU A 65 -13.21 28.03 -4.35
CA LEU A 65 -14.23 28.61 -5.23
C LEU A 65 -13.62 29.43 -6.37
N ALA A 66 -12.45 30.03 -6.17
CA ALA A 66 -11.74 30.77 -7.22
C ALA A 66 -11.38 29.83 -8.39
N GLU A 67 -10.88 28.62 -8.11
CA GLU A 67 -10.58 27.63 -9.17
C GLU A 67 -11.81 27.28 -10.01
N ARG A 68 -12.97 27.10 -9.36
CA ARG A 68 -14.23 26.83 -10.07
C ARG A 68 -14.64 27.98 -10.98
N SER A 69 -14.26 29.20 -10.63
CA SER A 69 -14.61 30.43 -11.34
C SER A 69 -13.68 30.73 -12.50
N LEU A 70 -12.45 30.20 -12.47
CA LEU A 70 -11.46 30.37 -13.55
C LEU A 70 -11.90 29.66 -14.83
N ALA A 71 -12.30 28.39 -14.74
CA ALA A 71 -12.60 27.58 -15.92
C ALA A 71 -13.77 28.10 -16.79
N PRO A 72 -14.90 28.56 -16.23
CA PRO A 72 -16.02 29.12 -17.00
C PRO A 72 -16.04 30.65 -17.08
N ALA A 73 -14.92 31.34 -16.78
CA ALA A 73 -14.90 32.82 -16.67
C ALA A 73 -15.44 33.52 -17.92
N ASP A 74 -15.04 33.08 -19.11
CA ASP A 74 -15.50 33.65 -20.39
C ASP A 74 -17.00 33.45 -20.61
N LEU A 75 -17.54 32.28 -20.22
CA LEU A 75 -18.97 32.01 -20.31
C LEU A 75 -19.76 32.91 -19.36
N LEU A 76 -19.29 33.07 -18.11
CA LEU A 76 -19.93 33.92 -17.12
C LEU A 76 -19.94 35.39 -17.55
N ALA A 77 -18.90 35.85 -18.24
CA ALA A 77 -18.83 37.21 -18.76
C ALA A 77 -19.73 37.43 -19.99
N ARG A 78 -19.79 36.47 -20.92
CA ARG A 78 -20.52 36.61 -22.19
C ARG A 78 -22.02 36.36 -22.06
N ASP A 79 -22.41 35.37 -21.27
CA ASP A 79 -23.78 34.85 -21.17
C ASP A 79 -23.99 34.19 -19.80
N PRO A 80 -24.15 35.00 -18.74
CA PRO A 80 -24.34 34.49 -17.39
C PRO A 80 -25.65 33.70 -17.24
N ASP A 81 -26.69 33.95 -18.05
CA ASP A 81 -27.98 33.26 -17.95
C ASP A 81 -27.95 31.83 -18.52
N ALA A 82 -26.92 31.48 -19.32
CA ALA A 82 -26.65 30.10 -19.71
C ALA A 82 -26.23 29.19 -18.55
N VAL A 83 -25.84 29.75 -17.40
CA VAL A 83 -25.44 29.00 -16.20
C VAL A 83 -26.60 28.93 -15.22
N HIS A 84 -26.89 27.71 -14.73
CA HIS A 84 -27.94 27.49 -13.73
C HIS A 84 -27.83 28.49 -12.54
N PRO A 85 -28.93 29.14 -12.10
CA PRO A 85 -28.86 30.28 -11.18
C PRO A 85 -28.06 30.02 -9.88
N ILE A 86 -28.25 28.86 -9.26
CA ILE A 86 -27.52 28.46 -8.04
C ILE A 86 -26.02 28.29 -8.33
N THR A 87 -25.67 27.66 -9.45
CA THR A 87 -24.27 27.45 -9.85
C THR A 87 -23.61 28.79 -10.13
N ARG A 88 -24.29 29.68 -10.87
CA ARG A 88 -23.81 31.04 -11.13
C ARG A 88 -23.55 31.81 -9.84
N GLN A 89 -24.46 31.74 -8.86
CA GLN A 89 -24.27 32.40 -7.56
C GLN A 89 -22.97 31.94 -6.89
N ILE A 90 -22.70 30.63 -6.86
CA ILE A 90 -21.49 30.05 -6.26
C ILE A 90 -20.23 30.49 -7.02
N LEU A 91 -20.26 30.47 -8.36
CA LEU A 91 -19.12 30.88 -9.18
C LEU A 91 -18.84 32.39 -9.08
N THR A 92 -19.88 33.21 -9.03
CA THR A 92 -19.71 34.67 -8.88
C THR A 92 -19.05 35.02 -7.55
N ALA A 93 -19.42 34.31 -6.47
CA ALA A 93 -18.78 34.48 -5.17
C ALA A 93 -17.29 34.11 -5.18
N GLY A 94 -16.85 33.23 -6.08
CA GLY A 94 -15.43 32.89 -6.23
C GLY A 94 -14.58 33.97 -6.89
N GLN A 95 -15.19 34.85 -7.71
CA GLN A 95 -14.48 35.93 -8.42
C GLN A 95 -14.02 37.07 -7.50
N SER A 96 -14.60 37.20 -6.30
CA SER A 96 -14.23 38.25 -5.34
C SER A 96 -13.09 37.83 -4.39
N LEU A 97 -12.59 36.60 -4.49
CA LEU A 97 -11.51 36.09 -3.65
C LEU A 97 -10.15 36.65 -4.07
N THR A 98 -9.34 37.07 -3.10
CA THR A 98 -8.01 37.63 -3.36
C THR A 98 -6.91 36.57 -3.26
N ALA A 99 -5.71 36.89 -3.78
CA ALA A 99 -4.52 36.06 -3.55
C ALA A 99 -4.20 35.89 -2.05
N ALA A 100 -4.46 36.92 -1.23
CA ALA A 100 -4.27 36.82 0.22
C ALA A 100 -5.22 35.78 0.86
N ASP A 101 -6.45 35.70 0.37
CA ASP A 101 -7.42 34.68 0.81
C ASP A 101 -7.01 33.28 0.35
N ALA A 102 -6.43 33.17 -0.85
CA ALA A 102 -5.82 31.95 -1.35
C ALA A 102 -4.72 31.43 -0.42
N PHE A 103 -3.73 32.27 -0.10
CA PHE A 103 -2.64 31.87 0.81
C PHE A 103 -3.14 31.54 2.22
N LYS A 104 -4.10 32.30 2.77
CA LYS A 104 -4.72 31.96 4.07
C LYS A 104 -5.37 30.57 4.05
N GLY A 105 -6.12 30.25 3.00
CA GLY A 105 -6.75 28.94 2.87
C GLY A 105 -5.74 27.80 2.71
N LEU A 106 -4.65 28.04 1.97
CA LEU A 106 -3.55 27.07 1.83
C LEU A 106 -2.84 26.81 3.18
N HIS A 107 -2.61 27.86 3.99
CA HIS A 107 -2.03 27.69 5.33
C HIS A 107 -2.95 26.90 6.26
N GLU A 108 -4.26 27.17 6.24
CA GLU A 108 -5.21 26.42 7.06
C GLU A 108 -5.30 24.95 6.59
N LEU A 109 -5.29 24.68 5.28
CA LEU A 109 -5.25 23.31 4.76
C LEU A 109 -3.97 22.58 5.20
N ALA A 110 -2.82 23.26 5.19
CA ALA A 110 -1.56 22.67 5.65
C ALA A 110 -1.63 22.28 7.14
N LYS A 111 -2.28 23.10 7.97
CA LYS A 111 -2.55 22.77 9.37
C LYS A 111 -3.49 21.57 9.51
N CYS A 112 -4.58 21.51 8.72
CA CYS A 112 -5.46 20.34 8.69
C CYS A 112 -4.70 19.06 8.29
N ARG A 113 -3.77 19.13 7.33
CA ARG A 113 -2.93 17.98 6.94
C ARG A 113 -2.10 17.46 8.11
N GLN A 114 -1.49 18.33 8.92
CA GLN A 114 -0.75 17.92 10.11
C GLN A 114 -1.65 17.22 11.14
N LEU A 115 -2.81 17.83 11.45
CA LEU A 115 -3.75 17.27 12.45
C LEU A 115 -4.38 15.95 12.00
N THR A 116 -4.67 15.79 10.70
CA THR A 116 -5.19 14.53 10.15
C THR A 116 -4.11 13.45 10.10
N ALA A 117 -2.84 13.79 9.88
CA ALA A 117 -1.73 12.84 9.95
C ALA A 117 -1.62 12.16 11.32
N GLU A 118 -1.90 12.89 12.42
CA GLU A 118 -1.96 12.31 13.77
C GLU A 118 -3.09 11.28 13.92
N GLN A 119 -4.24 11.50 13.26
CA GLN A 119 -5.34 10.53 13.27
C GLN A 119 -5.00 9.30 12.42
N TRP A 120 -4.33 9.48 11.27
CA TRP A 120 -3.86 8.37 10.43
C TRP A 120 -2.87 7.45 11.14
N GLN A 121 -2.13 7.90 12.16
CA GLN A 121 -1.30 6.99 12.96
C GLN A 121 -2.12 5.94 13.72
N LYS A 122 -3.41 6.16 13.92
CA LYS A 122 -4.31 5.28 14.69
C LYS A 122 -5.09 4.29 13.81
N MET A 123 -5.17 4.56 12.52
CA MET A 123 -6.05 3.86 11.59
C MET A 123 -5.37 3.55 10.27
N ASP A 124 -5.91 2.56 9.60
CA ASP A 124 -5.42 2.04 8.34
C ASP A 124 -6.36 2.40 7.19
N VAL A 125 -7.65 2.50 7.52
CA VAL A 125 -8.73 2.95 6.65
C VAL A 125 -9.69 3.78 7.50
N LEU A 126 -10.17 4.89 6.95
CA LEU A 126 -11.25 5.68 7.51
C LEU A 126 -12.59 5.18 6.94
N PHE A 127 -13.55 4.95 7.83
CA PHE A 127 -14.89 4.47 7.51
C PHE A 127 -15.94 5.52 7.85
N VAL A 128 -16.63 6.02 6.83
CA VAL A 128 -17.65 7.07 6.96
C VAL A 128 -18.89 6.74 6.14
N PRO A 129 -20.07 7.34 6.44
CA PRO A 129 -21.19 7.31 5.53
C PRO A 129 -20.77 7.92 4.18
N THR A 130 -21.25 7.38 3.05
CA THR A 130 -21.00 8.03 1.75
C THR A 130 -21.71 9.39 1.70
N ALA A 131 -22.94 9.42 2.20
CA ALA A 131 -23.70 10.62 2.54
C ALA A 131 -24.47 10.36 3.84
N GLY A 132 -24.76 11.39 4.62
CA GLY A 132 -25.49 11.23 5.88
C GLY A 132 -26.99 10.93 5.70
N THR A 133 -27.53 11.21 4.51
CA THR A 133 -28.95 11.00 4.17
C THR A 133 -29.14 11.08 2.65
N ILE A 134 -30.39 10.94 2.19
CA ILE A 134 -30.85 11.17 0.82
C ILE A 134 -32.07 12.09 0.84
N TYR A 135 -32.18 12.98 -0.15
CA TYR A 135 -33.29 13.93 -0.25
C TYR A 135 -34.12 13.69 -1.51
N THR A 136 -35.40 14.02 -1.45
CA THR A 136 -36.25 14.07 -2.65
C THR A 136 -35.88 15.27 -3.51
N ILE A 137 -36.28 15.22 -4.78
CA ILE A 137 -36.10 16.35 -5.72
C ILE A 137 -36.78 17.61 -5.18
N ASP A 138 -37.98 17.50 -4.62
CA ASP A 138 -38.72 18.63 -4.06
C ASP A 138 -38.00 19.25 -2.85
N GLN A 139 -37.43 18.42 -1.98
CA GLN A 139 -36.65 18.90 -0.83
C GLN A 139 -35.42 19.68 -1.29
N ILE A 140 -34.63 19.10 -2.21
CA ILE A 140 -33.44 19.77 -2.76
C ILE A 140 -33.83 21.07 -3.48
N SER A 141 -34.93 21.08 -4.23
CA SER A 141 -35.38 22.28 -4.94
C SER A 141 -35.79 23.41 -3.99
N ALA A 142 -36.35 23.06 -2.83
CA ALA A 142 -36.76 24.02 -1.81
C ALA A 142 -35.58 24.60 -1.00
N ASP A 143 -34.50 23.83 -0.81
CA ASP A 143 -33.32 24.28 -0.05
C ASP A 143 -32.01 23.73 -0.63
N PRO A 144 -31.62 24.19 -1.83
CA PRO A 144 -30.55 23.56 -2.61
C PRO A 144 -29.16 23.76 -2.01
N LEU A 145 -28.93 24.85 -1.27
CA LEU A 145 -27.60 25.15 -0.72
C LEU A 145 -27.31 24.34 0.54
N ARG A 146 -28.21 24.37 1.52
CA ARG A 146 -27.99 23.67 2.81
C ARG A 146 -28.02 22.17 2.61
N LEU A 147 -29.00 21.65 1.87
CA LEU A 147 -29.12 20.20 1.68
C LEU A 147 -27.97 19.64 0.83
N ASN A 148 -27.49 20.36 -0.17
CA ASN A 148 -26.27 19.97 -0.89
C ASN A 148 -25.03 19.97 0.03
N ALA A 149 -24.91 20.94 0.94
CA ALA A 149 -23.82 20.96 1.92
C ALA A 149 -23.86 19.74 2.86
N ASN A 150 -25.06 19.30 3.28
CA ASN A 150 -25.24 18.07 4.06
C ASN A 150 -24.71 16.83 3.33
N LEU A 151 -25.00 16.71 2.02
CA LEU A 151 -24.53 15.59 1.20
C LEU A 151 -22.99 15.58 1.04
N GLY A 152 -22.33 16.73 1.15
CA GLY A 152 -20.87 16.87 1.06
C GLY A 152 -20.09 16.60 2.36
N ARG A 153 -20.77 16.35 3.48
CA ARG A 153 -20.14 16.27 4.82
C ARG A 153 -18.98 15.28 4.92
N TYR A 154 -19.08 14.14 4.22
CA TYR A 154 -18.12 13.03 4.31
C TYR A 154 -17.22 12.87 3.07
N THR A 155 -17.32 13.79 2.10
CA THR A 155 -16.64 13.65 0.79
C THR A 155 -15.69 14.81 0.49
N ASN A 156 -16.04 16.04 0.90
CA ASN A 156 -15.34 17.26 0.46
C ASN A 156 -13.86 17.36 0.87
N PHE A 157 -13.40 16.63 1.89
CA PHE A 157 -12.02 16.69 2.36
C PHE A 157 -11.07 15.77 1.58
N VAL A 158 -11.59 14.73 0.90
CA VAL A 158 -10.80 13.62 0.37
C VAL A 158 -9.71 14.11 -0.57
N ASN A 159 -10.09 14.85 -1.61
CA ASN A 159 -9.15 15.38 -2.59
C ASN A 159 -8.23 16.46 -2.00
N LEU A 160 -8.78 17.33 -1.14
CA LEU A 160 -8.00 18.40 -0.51
C LEU A 160 -6.87 17.86 0.38
N LEU A 161 -7.04 16.66 0.94
CA LEU A 161 -6.07 16.00 1.81
C LEU A 161 -5.23 14.93 1.09
N ASP A 162 -5.37 14.80 -0.23
CA ASP A 162 -4.63 13.81 -1.05
C ASP A 162 -4.86 12.37 -0.57
N LEU A 163 -6.13 11.97 -0.58
CA LEU A 163 -6.61 10.66 -0.13
C LEU A 163 -7.25 9.91 -1.29
N CYS A 164 -7.22 8.57 -1.26
CA CYS A 164 -8.03 7.73 -2.13
C CYS A 164 -9.31 7.27 -1.42
N ALA A 165 -10.37 7.00 -2.18
CA ALA A 165 -11.65 6.59 -1.62
C ALA A 165 -12.42 5.66 -2.57
N VAL A 166 -13.19 4.75 -1.99
CA VAL A 166 -14.19 3.95 -2.71
C VAL A 166 -15.50 3.93 -1.94
N ALA A 167 -16.61 4.21 -2.63
CA ALA A 167 -17.95 4.08 -2.11
C ALA A 167 -18.47 2.66 -2.36
N VAL A 168 -19.00 2.03 -1.32
CA VAL A 168 -19.44 0.63 -1.32
C VAL A 168 -20.92 0.55 -0.93
N PRO A 169 -21.77 -0.13 -1.72
CA PRO A 169 -23.15 -0.39 -1.33
C PRO A 169 -23.22 -1.20 -0.02
N ALA A 170 -23.91 -0.66 0.98
CA ALA A 170 -23.88 -1.17 2.36
C ALA A 170 -25.20 -1.79 2.82
N GLY A 171 -26.31 -1.43 2.18
CA GLY A 171 -27.63 -1.96 2.46
C GLY A 171 -28.73 -1.10 1.85
N PHE A 172 -29.94 -1.27 2.37
CA PHE A 172 -31.13 -0.54 1.92
C PHE A 172 -31.96 -0.07 3.10
N THR A 173 -32.66 1.05 2.92
CA THR A 173 -33.74 1.49 3.82
C THR A 173 -34.95 0.56 3.70
N THR A 174 -35.91 0.66 4.62
CA THR A 174 -37.19 -0.08 4.55
C THR A 174 -38.00 0.28 3.31
N ALA A 175 -37.81 1.49 2.78
CA ALA A 175 -38.41 1.95 1.52
C ALA A 175 -37.64 1.44 0.27
N GLY A 176 -36.58 0.66 0.46
CA GLY A 176 -35.79 0.07 -0.62
C GLY A 176 -34.76 1.01 -1.25
N LEU A 177 -34.53 2.20 -0.68
CA LEU A 177 -33.50 3.14 -1.15
C LEU A 177 -32.10 2.64 -0.76
N PRO A 178 -31.11 2.71 -1.66
CA PRO A 178 -29.75 2.23 -1.37
C PRO A 178 -29.03 3.16 -0.39
N VAL A 179 -28.26 2.57 0.52
CA VAL A 179 -27.35 3.28 1.43
C VAL A 179 -25.95 2.73 1.23
N GLY A 180 -24.96 3.61 1.18
CA GLY A 180 -23.55 3.28 0.98
C GLY A 180 -22.65 3.85 2.05
N VAL A 181 -21.48 3.23 2.19
CA VAL A 181 -20.38 3.67 3.05
C VAL A 181 -19.14 3.90 2.22
N SER A 182 -18.26 4.80 2.65
CA SER A 182 -17.00 5.06 1.96
C SER A 182 -15.83 4.58 2.79
N LEU A 183 -14.94 3.85 2.13
CA LEU A 183 -13.62 3.48 2.65
C LEU A 183 -12.61 4.47 2.07
N ILE A 184 -11.86 5.13 2.94
CA ILE A 184 -10.92 6.20 2.57
C ILE A 184 -9.55 5.85 3.14
N ALA A 185 -8.48 6.07 2.40
CA ALA A 185 -7.10 5.86 2.84
C ALA A 185 -6.17 6.95 2.29
N PRO A 186 -4.92 7.05 2.79
CA PRO A 186 -3.90 7.90 2.18
C PRO A 186 -3.67 7.58 0.70
N ALA A 187 -3.14 8.54 -0.06
CA ALA A 187 -2.73 8.32 -1.45
C ALA A 187 -1.90 7.02 -1.64
N ASP A 188 -1.99 6.44 -2.83
CA ASP A 188 -1.31 5.20 -3.25
C ASP A 188 -1.74 3.91 -2.51
N HIS A 189 -2.92 3.92 -1.87
CA HIS A 189 -3.51 2.75 -1.20
C HIS A 189 -4.74 2.18 -1.94
N ASP A 190 -4.93 2.53 -3.21
CA ASP A 190 -6.10 2.16 -4.01
C ASP A 190 -6.31 0.64 -4.09
N ASP A 191 -5.25 -0.13 -4.37
CA ASP A 191 -5.31 -1.59 -4.45
C ASP A 191 -5.77 -2.23 -3.14
N VAL A 192 -5.35 -1.63 -2.04
CA VAL A 192 -5.64 -2.06 -0.68
C VAL A 192 -7.08 -1.75 -0.30
N VAL A 193 -7.54 -0.53 -0.57
CA VAL A 193 -8.89 -0.06 -0.32
C VAL A 193 -9.90 -0.81 -1.20
N LEU A 194 -9.57 -1.06 -2.47
CA LEU A 194 -10.39 -1.85 -3.39
C LEU A 194 -10.51 -3.31 -2.94
N ALA A 195 -9.44 -3.93 -2.45
CA ALA A 195 -9.49 -5.28 -1.92
C ALA A 195 -10.41 -5.38 -0.70
N LEU A 196 -10.40 -4.38 0.18
CA LEU A 196 -11.31 -4.34 1.33
C LEU A 196 -12.76 -4.07 0.90
N ALA A 197 -12.95 -3.18 -0.08
CA ALA A 197 -14.25 -2.86 -0.64
C ALA A 197 -14.92 -4.08 -1.30
N ASP A 198 -14.19 -4.88 -2.07
CA ASP A 198 -14.71 -6.11 -2.68
C ASP A 198 -15.19 -7.09 -1.60
N ARG A 199 -14.37 -7.31 -0.56
CA ARG A 199 -14.75 -8.16 0.59
C ARG A 199 -16.02 -7.66 1.27
N MET A 200 -16.11 -6.35 1.48
CA MET A 200 -17.25 -5.72 2.13
C MET A 200 -18.52 -5.78 1.27
N HIS A 201 -18.43 -5.47 -0.03
CA HIS A 201 -19.56 -5.49 -0.96
C HIS A 201 -20.14 -6.90 -1.09
N ARG A 202 -19.26 -7.91 -1.20
CA ARG A 202 -19.67 -9.33 -1.22
C ARG A 202 -20.37 -9.74 0.06
N ALA A 203 -19.80 -9.41 1.22
CA ALA A 203 -20.41 -9.73 2.51
C ALA A 203 -21.72 -8.98 2.77
N ALA A 204 -21.95 -7.85 2.08
CA ALA A 204 -23.20 -7.10 2.17
C ALA A 204 -24.33 -7.69 1.31
N GLU A 205 -24.01 -8.52 0.31
CA GLU A 205 -24.97 -9.20 -0.57
C GLU A 205 -26.00 -8.26 -1.22
N THR A 206 -25.62 -6.99 -1.44
CA THR A 206 -26.51 -5.95 -1.96
C THR A 206 -26.74 -6.03 -3.47
N GLY A 207 -25.89 -6.78 -4.18
CA GLY A 207 -25.85 -6.82 -5.64
C GLY A 207 -25.33 -5.51 -6.26
N SER A 208 -25.50 -5.36 -7.57
CA SER A 208 -25.09 -4.18 -8.34
C SER A 208 -26.24 -3.60 -9.16
N GLY A 209 -26.28 -2.27 -9.24
CA GLY A 209 -27.27 -1.50 -9.99
C GLY A 209 -28.71 -1.63 -9.46
N MET A 210 -29.67 -1.09 -10.22
CA MET A 210 -31.08 -1.08 -9.84
C MET A 210 -31.67 -2.49 -9.69
N ALA A 211 -31.26 -3.42 -10.56
CA ALA A 211 -31.72 -4.81 -10.54
C ALA A 211 -31.05 -5.65 -9.43
N ARG A 212 -30.10 -5.07 -8.67
CA ARG A 212 -29.34 -5.76 -7.62
C ARG A 212 -28.73 -7.06 -8.12
N THR A 213 -28.17 -7.02 -9.32
CA THR A 213 -27.58 -8.19 -9.97
C THR A 213 -26.47 -8.76 -9.09
N PRO A 214 -26.45 -10.09 -8.85
CA PRO A 214 -25.39 -10.70 -8.06
C PRO A 214 -24.00 -10.37 -8.61
N LEU A 215 -23.03 -10.18 -7.70
CA LEU A 215 -21.66 -9.86 -8.09
C LEU A 215 -21.02 -11.06 -8.79
N HIS A 216 -20.23 -10.80 -9.82
CA HIS A 216 -19.42 -11.83 -10.45
C HIS A 216 -18.44 -12.43 -9.41
N PRO A 217 -18.11 -13.73 -9.51
CA PRO A 217 -17.09 -14.35 -8.69
C PRO A 217 -15.78 -13.56 -8.75
N PRO A 218 -15.01 -13.51 -7.66
CA PRO A 218 -13.75 -12.77 -7.66
C PRO A 218 -12.81 -13.35 -8.71
N ILE A 219 -12.23 -12.48 -9.53
CA ILE A 219 -11.14 -12.87 -10.42
C ILE A 219 -9.93 -13.13 -9.51
N PRO A 220 -9.28 -14.31 -9.57
CA PRO A 220 -8.06 -14.57 -8.82
C PRO A 220 -7.04 -13.49 -9.15
N SER A 221 -6.79 -12.58 -8.21
CA SER A 221 -5.74 -11.59 -8.40
C SER A 221 -4.40 -12.31 -8.24
N PRO A 222 -3.46 -12.21 -9.20
CA PRO A 222 -2.12 -12.71 -8.96
C PRO A 222 -1.61 -12.07 -7.66
N SER A 223 -1.16 -12.90 -6.73
CA SER A 223 -0.50 -12.38 -5.53
C SER A 223 0.64 -11.48 -6.02
N PRO A 224 0.73 -10.21 -5.59
CA PRO A 224 1.84 -9.36 -5.95
C PRO A 224 3.07 -10.08 -5.44
N GLN A 225 3.87 -10.60 -6.37
CA GLN A 225 5.17 -11.14 -6.02
C GLN A 225 5.93 -9.96 -5.41
N LYS A 226 6.21 -10.06 -4.10
CA LYS A 226 7.14 -9.13 -3.46
C LYS A 226 8.42 -9.16 -4.29
N PRO A 227 9.06 -8.01 -4.54
CA PRO A 227 10.32 -8.02 -5.28
C PRO A 227 11.33 -8.90 -4.54
N THR A 228 12.05 -9.71 -5.30
CA THR A 228 13.06 -10.65 -4.81
C THR A 228 14.41 -10.37 -5.46
N ALA A 229 15.48 -10.82 -4.83
CA ALA A 229 16.83 -10.84 -5.38
C ALA A 229 17.35 -12.28 -5.42
N ARG A 230 18.09 -12.63 -6.47
CA ARG A 230 18.76 -13.93 -6.56
C ARG A 230 20.14 -13.88 -5.92
N ILE A 231 20.45 -14.87 -5.08
CA ILE A 231 21.74 -15.00 -4.40
C ILE A 231 22.28 -16.42 -4.52
N ALA A 232 23.53 -16.56 -4.95
CA ALA A 232 24.24 -17.83 -5.04
C ALA A 232 25.06 -18.10 -3.78
N VAL A 233 24.93 -19.32 -3.26
CA VAL A 233 25.67 -19.80 -2.11
C VAL A 233 26.50 -21.03 -2.48
N VAL A 234 27.75 -21.05 -2.00
CA VAL A 234 28.77 -22.06 -2.34
C VAL A 234 29.28 -22.84 -1.11
N GLY A 235 28.79 -22.48 0.08
CA GLY A 235 29.36 -22.91 1.36
C GLY A 235 28.31 -23.28 2.40
N ALA A 236 28.53 -22.87 3.65
CA ALA A 236 27.70 -23.26 4.80
C ALA A 236 26.21 -22.93 4.68
N HIS A 237 25.81 -22.07 3.74
CA HIS A 237 24.42 -21.73 3.43
C HIS A 237 23.72 -22.67 2.43
N LEU A 238 24.42 -23.63 1.82
CA LEU A 238 23.79 -24.66 0.97
C LEU A 238 22.73 -25.45 1.74
N SER A 239 21.70 -25.95 1.07
CA SER A 239 20.55 -26.67 1.66
C SER A 239 20.96 -27.72 2.70
N GLY A 240 20.46 -27.61 3.93
CA GLY A 240 20.80 -28.57 5.00
C GLY A 240 22.23 -28.46 5.57
N LEU A 241 23.01 -27.44 5.19
CA LEU A 241 24.26 -27.09 5.89
C LEU A 241 24.00 -26.06 7.01
N PRO A 242 24.94 -25.88 7.97
CA PRO A 242 24.66 -25.23 9.24
C PRO A 242 24.09 -23.81 9.17
N PHE A 243 24.35 -23.05 8.09
CA PHE A 243 23.88 -21.67 7.92
C PHE A 243 22.74 -21.51 6.93
N ASN A 244 22.19 -22.61 6.40
CA ASN A 244 21.04 -22.53 5.50
C ASN A 244 19.82 -21.84 6.14
N HIS A 245 19.66 -21.98 7.47
CA HIS A 245 18.61 -21.29 8.22
C HIS A 245 18.65 -19.77 8.04
N GLN A 246 19.83 -19.16 7.87
CA GLN A 246 19.96 -17.71 7.67
C GLN A 246 19.32 -17.22 6.35
N LEU A 247 19.08 -18.12 5.39
CA LEU A 247 18.30 -17.85 4.19
C LEU A 247 16.81 -18.16 4.42
N THR A 248 16.50 -19.36 4.93
CA THR A 248 15.11 -19.81 5.05
C THR A 248 14.31 -19.01 6.09
N ASP A 249 14.95 -18.60 7.19
CA ASP A 249 14.35 -17.75 8.23
C ASP A 249 14.02 -16.34 7.70
N LEU A 250 14.67 -15.93 6.60
CA LEU A 250 14.42 -14.68 5.88
C LEU A 250 13.43 -14.84 4.72
N GLY A 251 12.81 -16.01 4.58
CA GLY A 251 11.82 -16.32 3.55
C GLY A 251 12.43 -16.64 2.19
N ALA A 252 13.71 -17.00 2.11
CA ALA A 252 14.32 -17.40 0.85
C ALA A 252 13.84 -18.77 0.38
N SER A 253 13.73 -18.96 -0.92
CA SER A 253 13.42 -20.24 -1.57
C SER A 253 14.53 -20.67 -2.52
N LEU A 254 14.77 -21.99 -2.61
CA LEU A 254 15.74 -22.54 -3.56
C LEU A 254 15.19 -22.43 -4.98
N VAL A 255 15.95 -21.83 -5.89
CA VAL A 255 15.60 -21.72 -7.32
C VAL A 255 16.21 -22.87 -8.10
N ALA A 256 17.52 -23.11 -7.92
CA ALA A 256 18.25 -24.12 -8.66
C ALA A 256 19.55 -24.53 -7.97
N ALA A 257 19.93 -25.79 -8.12
CA ALA A 257 21.32 -26.23 -7.98
C ALA A 257 22.04 -26.03 -9.33
N SER A 258 23.24 -25.45 -9.30
CA SER A 258 23.99 -25.11 -10.51
C SER A 258 25.50 -25.13 -10.25
N ARG A 259 26.29 -24.60 -11.19
CA ARG A 259 27.73 -24.44 -11.07
C ARG A 259 28.18 -23.07 -11.57
N THR A 260 29.31 -22.59 -11.06
CA THR A 260 30.01 -21.43 -11.63
C THR A 260 30.59 -21.76 -13.00
N ALA A 261 30.85 -20.72 -13.80
CA ALA A 261 31.79 -20.82 -14.93
C ALA A 261 33.17 -21.30 -14.43
N PRO A 262 34.01 -21.95 -15.26
CA PRO A 262 35.28 -22.55 -14.83
C PRO A 262 36.41 -21.52 -14.63
N ILE A 263 36.13 -20.45 -13.87
CA ILE A 263 37.02 -19.30 -13.63
C ILE A 263 37.12 -18.96 -12.14
N TYR A 264 36.77 -19.92 -11.27
CA TYR A 264 36.79 -19.75 -9.82
C TYR A 264 37.64 -20.82 -9.14
N ARG A 265 38.22 -20.48 -8.00
CA ARG A 265 38.83 -21.45 -7.08
C ARG A 265 38.13 -21.43 -5.75
N LEU A 266 38.05 -22.58 -5.11
CA LEU A 266 37.41 -22.79 -3.82
C LEU A 266 38.47 -23.19 -2.80
N PHE A 267 38.49 -22.52 -1.65
CA PHE A 267 39.45 -22.76 -0.58
C PHE A 267 38.72 -23.09 0.73
N ALA A 268 39.26 -23.99 1.54
CA ALA A 268 38.80 -24.18 2.92
C ALA A 268 39.48 -23.14 3.84
N LEU A 269 38.70 -22.22 4.42
CA LEU A 269 39.24 -21.12 5.22
C LEU A 269 39.69 -21.59 6.61
N PRO A 270 40.94 -21.28 7.03
CA PRO A 270 41.46 -21.69 8.33
C PRO A 270 40.75 -20.95 9.47
N GLY A 271 40.61 -21.62 10.63
CA GLY A 271 40.11 -20.99 11.86
C GLY A 271 38.62 -20.59 11.85
N THR A 272 37.84 -21.07 10.88
CA THR A 272 36.40 -20.78 10.81
C THR A 272 35.57 -21.85 11.54
N VAL A 273 34.65 -21.43 12.40
CA VAL A 273 33.70 -22.30 13.09
C VAL A 273 32.27 -21.77 12.89
N PRO A 274 31.34 -22.57 12.33
CA PRO A 274 31.58 -23.80 11.58
C PRO A 274 32.53 -23.56 10.38
N PRO A 275 33.16 -24.62 9.84
CA PRO A 275 34.04 -24.51 8.68
C PRO A 275 33.34 -23.83 7.49
N LYS A 276 34.04 -22.92 6.82
CA LYS A 276 33.53 -22.16 5.67
C LYS A 276 34.48 -22.24 4.48
N PRO A 277 33.97 -22.29 3.25
CA PRO A 277 34.80 -22.06 2.09
C PRO A 277 34.93 -20.57 1.78
N GLY A 278 36.01 -20.21 1.08
CA GLY A 278 36.17 -18.95 0.39
C GLY A 278 36.28 -19.21 -1.11
N MET A 279 35.42 -18.58 -1.90
CA MET A 279 35.49 -18.66 -3.36
C MET A 279 36.07 -17.37 -3.94
N VAL A 280 37.07 -17.48 -4.78
CA VAL A 280 37.72 -16.36 -5.47
C VAL A 280 37.66 -16.57 -6.97
N ARG A 281 37.49 -15.48 -7.71
CA ARG A 281 37.66 -15.49 -9.17
C ARG A 281 39.15 -15.44 -9.50
N VAL A 282 39.58 -16.20 -10.51
CA VAL A 282 40.98 -16.28 -10.93
C VAL A 282 41.11 -16.05 -12.44
N ASP A 283 42.28 -15.58 -12.88
CA ASP A 283 42.57 -15.32 -14.29
C ASP A 283 42.99 -16.59 -15.07
N SER A 284 43.60 -17.57 -14.38
CA SER A 284 43.97 -18.88 -14.93
C SER A 284 43.69 -20.00 -13.93
N ASP A 285 43.66 -21.24 -14.42
CA ASP A 285 43.56 -22.45 -13.59
C ASP A 285 42.34 -22.48 -12.66
N GLY A 286 41.23 -21.93 -13.15
CA GLY A 286 39.93 -21.98 -12.51
C GLY A 286 39.23 -23.32 -12.67
N ALA A 287 38.27 -23.58 -11.79
CA ALA A 287 37.39 -24.74 -11.81
C ALA A 287 35.93 -24.29 -11.75
N SER A 288 35.04 -25.20 -12.16
CA SER A 288 33.59 -25.02 -12.02
C SER A 288 33.17 -25.54 -10.66
N ILE A 289 32.58 -24.66 -9.83
CA ILE A 289 32.25 -24.91 -8.43
C ILE A 289 30.74 -25.04 -8.27
N GLU A 290 30.29 -26.09 -7.59
CA GLU A 290 28.88 -26.30 -7.24
C GLU A 290 28.34 -25.20 -6.33
N LEU A 291 27.12 -24.76 -6.64
CA LEU A 291 26.40 -23.73 -5.89
C LEU A 291 24.89 -23.99 -5.92
N GLU A 292 24.19 -23.29 -5.04
CA GLU A 292 22.73 -23.17 -5.07
C GLU A 292 22.36 -21.70 -5.29
N VAL A 293 21.43 -21.44 -6.20
CA VAL A 293 20.81 -20.12 -6.40
C VAL A 293 19.51 -20.07 -5.61
N TRP A 294 19.40 -19.09 -4.74
CA TRP A 294 18.24 -18.83 -3.89
C TRP A 294 17.58 -17.52 -4.29
N GLU A 295 16.26 -17.45 -4.12
CA GLU A 295 15.47 -16.25 -4.27
C GLU A 295 15.13 -15.72 -2.88
N LEU A 296 15.58 -14.51 -2.57
CA LEU A 296 15.44 -13.86 -1.25
C LEU A 296 14.53 -12.64 -1.40
N PRO A 297 13.55 -12.41 -0.50
CA PRO A 297 12.78 -11.17 -0.49
C PRO A 297 13.69 -9.95 -0.43
N LEU A 298 13.46 -8.95 -1.29
CA LEU A 298 14.33 -7.78 -1.41
C LEU A 298 14.41 -7.00 -0.09
N GLU A 299 13.31 -6.96 0.67
CA GLU A 299 13.25 -6.37 2.03
C GLU A 299 14.18 -7.06 3.04
N SER A 300 14.49 -8.34 2.84
CA SER A 300 15.39 -9.13 3.69
C SER A 300 16.86 -9.04 3.27
N PHE A 301 17.15 -8.51 2.08
CA PHE A 301 18.49 -8.56 1.48
C PHE A 301 19.54 -7.81 2.33
N GLY A 302 19.22 -6.60 2.79
CA GLY A 302 20.13 -5.82 3.65
C GLY A 302 20.49 -6.56 4.94
N ARG A 303 19.49 -7.15 5.61
CA ARG A 303 19.70 -7.95 6.84
C ARG A 303 20.61 -9.14 6.58
N PHE A 304 20.41 -9.86 5.47
CA PHE A 304 21.25 -10.99 5.09
C PHE A 304 22.71 -10.57 4.88
N VAL A 305 22.95 -9.52 4.08
CA VAL A 305 24.30 -9.08 3.73
C VAL A 305 25.07 -8.54 4.94
N THR A 306 24.40 -7.78 5.82
CA THR A 306 25.05 -7.25 7.05
C THR A 306 25.50 -8.32 8.04
N ALA A 307 24.96 -9.55 7.95
CA ALA A 307 25.34 -10.67 8.80
C ALA A 307 26.56 -11.44 8.28
N ILE A 308 27.11 -11.08 7.12
CA ILE A 308 28.25 -11.77 6.51
C ILE A 308 29.55 -11.16 7.05
N PRO A 309 30.33 -11.88 7.87
CA PRO A 309 31.58 -11.37 8.40
C PRO A 309 32.69 -11.43 7.35
N SER A 310 33.67 -10.52 7.46
CA SER A 310 34.97 -10.68 6.81
C SER A 310 35.56 -12.07 7.13
N PRO A 311 36.20 -12.74 6.17
CA PRO A 311 36.64 -12.26 4.86
C PRO A 311 35.65 -12.50 3.71
N LEU A 312 34.39 -12.81 4.02
CA LEU A 312 33.38 -13.08 3.01
C LEU A 312 32.67 -11.79 2.59
N GLY A 313 32.21 -11.76 1.34
CA GLY A 313 31.40 -10.68 0.79
C GLY A 313 30.46 -11.16 -0.29
N ILE A 314 29.53 -10.30 -0.70
CA ILE A 314 28.63 -10.55 -1.83
C ILE A 314 29.11 -9.75 -3.03
N GLY A 315 29.29 -10.44 -4.16
CA GLY A 315 29.60 -9.83 -5.45
C GLY A 315 28.97 -10.61 -6.60
N ASN A 316 29.38 -10.28 -7.83
CA ASN A 316 28.84 -10.93 -9.03
C ASN A 316 29.55 -12.26 -9.34
N ILE A 317 28.78 -13.34 -9.39
CA ILE A 317 29.23 -14.68 -9.79
C ILE A 317 28.72 -14.97 -11.20
N LYS A 318 29.63 -15.42 -12.08
CA LYS A 318 29.29 -15.93 -13.40
C LYS A 318 28.94 -17.42 -13.31
N LEU A 319 27.73 -17.77 -13.73
CA LEU A 319 27.25 -19.15 -13.78
C LEU A 319 27.75 -19.86 -15.04
N ILE A 320 27.64 -21.19 -15.05
CA ILE A 320 28.08 -22.04 -16.17
C ILE A 320 27.33 -21.75 -17.48
N ASP A 321 26.10 -21.24 -17.39
CA ASP A 321 25.28 -20.80 -18.53
C ASP A 321 25.66 -19.40 -19.07
N GLY A 322 26.65 -18.76 -18.44
CA GLY A 322 27.14 -17.43 -18.81
C GLY A 322 26.41 -16.27 -18.15
N SER A 323 25.30 -16.51 -17.45
CA SER A 323 24.57 -15.50 -16.69
C SER A 323 25.32 -15.06 -15.42
N PHE A 324 24.88 -13.94 -14.82
CA PHE A 324 25.43 -13.41 -13.59
C PHE A 324 24.39 -13.38 -12.47
N VAL A 325 24.83 -13.64 -11.25
CA VAL A 325 24.01 -13.58 -10.03
C VAL A 325 24.83 -13.01 -8.87
N GLN A 326 24.20 -12.34 -7.91
CA GLN A 326 24.87 -11.98 -6.66
C GLN A 326 25.25 -13.24 -5.90
N GLY A 327 26.37 -13.28 -5.18
CA GLY A 327 26.67 -14.40 -4.29
C GLY A 327 28.00 -14.32 -3.58
N PHE A 328 28.28 -15.34 -2.78
CA PHE A 328 29.43 -15.37 -1.89
C PHE A 328 30.77 -15.43 -2.65
N LEU A 329 31.59 -14.41 -2.40
CA LEU A 329 33.00 -14.36 -2.73
C LEU A 329 33.82 -14.19 -1.44
N CYS A 330 35.12 -14.39 -1.55
CA CYS A 330 36.08 -14.20 -0.49
C CYS A 330 37.10 -13.13 -0.89
N GLU A 331 37.53 -12.33 0.07
CA GLU A 331 38.66 -11.43 -0.12
C GLU A 331 39.93 -12.24 -0.42
N SER A 332 40.73 -11.79 -1.39
CA SER A 332 41.87 -12.55 -1.90
C SER A 332 42.97 -12.80 -0.87
N PHE A 333 43.14 -11.90 0.11
CA PHE A 333 44.13 -12.09 1.18
C PHE A 333 43.82 -13.30 2.06
N ALA A 334 42.53 -13.64 2.23
CA ALA A 334 42.11 -14.68 3.16
C ALA A 334 42.31 -16.10 2.63
N VAL A 335 42.57 -16.24 1.33
CA VAL A 335 42.89 -17.54 0.71
C VAL A 335 44.40 -17.78 0.61
N ALA A 336 45.23 -16.80 0.98
CA ALA A 336 46.69 -16.96 1.04
C ALA A 336 47.05 -18.04 2.08
N GLY A 337 47.61 -19.16 1.63
CA GLY A 337 47.94 -20.31 2.49
C GLY A 337 46.75 -21.18 2.91
N ALA A 338 45.53 -20.86 2.45
CA ALA A 338 44.37 -21.73 2.65
C ALA A 338 44.48 -22.97 1.74
N ARG A 339 43.87 -24.09 2.18
CA ARG A 339 43.85 -25.32 1.39
C ARG A 339 42.97 -25.13 0.16
N ASP A 340 43.54 -25.24 -1.04
CA ASP A 340 42.79 -25.29 -2.28
C ASP A 340 41.99 -26.61 -2.33
N ILE A 341 40.68 -26.49 -2.47
CA ILE A 341 39.72 -27.60 -2.54
C ILE A 341 38.94 -27.58 -3.87
N SER A 342 39.44 -26.87 -4.87
CA SER A 342 38.79 -26.73 -6.19
C SER A 342 38.61 -28.08 -6.89
N SER A 343 39.52 -29.04 -6.68
CA SER A 343 39.46 -30.38 -7.26
C SER A 343 38.28 -31.22 -6.77
N PHE A 344 37.67 -30.87 -5.62
CA PHE A 344 36.45 -31.52 -5.13
C PHE A 344 35.20 -31.05 -5.88
N GLY A 345 35.30 -29.97 -6.67
CA GLY A 345 34.20 -29.39 -7.44
C GLY A 345 33.12 -28.70 -6.61
N GLY A 346 33.17 -28.74 -5.28
CA GLY A 346 32.15 -28.14 -4.41
C GLY A 346 32.38 -28.42 -2.93
N TRP A 347 31.74 -27.59 -2.08
CA TRP A 347 31.90 -27.67 -0.63
C TRP A 347 31.38 -28.97 -0.02
N ARG A 348 30.25 -29.50 -0.51
CA ARG A 348 29.69 -30.77 -0.03
C ARG A 348 30.63 -31.95 -0.28
N SER A 349 31.24 -32.01 -1.47
CA SER A 349 32.17 -33.07 -1.84
C SER A 349 33.43 -33.02 -0.98
N TYR A 350 33.92 -31.83 -0.65
CA TYR A 350 35.02 -31.66 0.31
C TYR A 350 34.63 -32.12 1.72
N LEU A 351 33.46 -31.72 2.24
CA LEU A 351 33.00 -32.14 3.57
C LEU A 351 32.85 -33.65 3.71
N LYS A 352 32.53 -34.37 2.63
CA LYS A 352 32.48 -35.86 2.62
C LYS A 352 33.86 -36.52 2.66
N SER A 353 34.92 -35.76 2.39
CA SER A 353 36.30 -36.27 2.31
C SER A 353 37.10 -36.13 3.60
N ILE A 354 36.52 -35.51 4.63
CA ILE A 354 37.16 -35.21 5.92
C ILE A 354 36.56 -36.01 7.06
#